data_AF-A0A6J7H460-F1
#
_entry.id   AF-A0A6J7H460-F1
#
_cell.length_a   1.000
_cell.length_b   1.000
_cell.length_c   1.000
_cell.angle_alpha   90.00
_cell.angle_beta   90.00
_cell.angle_gamma   90.00
#
_symmetry.space_group_name_H-M   'P 1'
#
loop_
_entity.id
_entity.type
_entity.pdbx_description
1 polymer ?
#
loop_
_entity_poly.entity_id
_entity_poly.type
_entity_poly.pdbx_seq_one_letter_code
_entity_poly.pdbx_strand_id
1 'polypeptide(L)'
;MPETRSYSLPYARTQRASYGAILSQTMFLVAVAIGFLVVGSYVGAGPGDAEALGRGAAMGCTIAAVVLLFAQAFIGSLRTGGAGMAVLFVVALLLGLGLGPVLESFNVTGQADVVTKAAGTTGLVVVAAGAGGTLIAKDLSGWMKPISIILLVAVAVSWGMLIFGGGGGVAGDVVSLVIGAVSAVAIVIYFNFLRLQATEDDVVWLATGIFVAVVNIFMTMLNIFGD
;
A
#
# COMPACT_ATOMS: atom_id res chain seq x y z
N MET A 1 -15.23 -52.19 -40.21
CA MET A 1 -15.54 -51.64 -38.87
C MET A 1 -14.47 -50.61 -38.55
N PRO A 2 -14.78 -49.30 -38.46
CA PRO A 2 -13.78 -48.33 -38.06
C PRO A 2 -13.74 -48.23 -36.53
N GLU A 3 -12.55 -48.40 -35.95
CA GLU A 3 -12.27 -48.09 -34.54
C GLU A 3 -12.49 -46.59 -34.28
N THR A 4 -13.46 -46.26 -33.43
CA THR A 4 -13.56 -44.92 -32.85
C THR A 4 -12.53 -44.79 -31.74
N ARG A 5 -11.34 -44.25 -32.05
CA ARG A 5 -10.42 -43.77 -31.03
C ARG A 5 -11.00 -42.53 -30.37
N SER A 6 -11.57 -42.70 -29.19
CA SER A 6 -11.87 -41.62 -28.27
C SER A 6 -10.55 -41.00 -27.78
N TYR A 7 -10.12 -39.92 -28.44
CA TYR A 7 -9.08 -39.05 -27.90
C TYR A 7 -9.70 -38.19 -26.79
N SER A 8 -9.68 -38.67 -25.54
CA SER A 8 -9.85 -37.79 -24.39
C SER A 8 -8.57 -36.97 -24.24
N LEU A 9 -8.58 -35.74 -24.73
CA LEU A 9 -7.55 -34.76 -24.38
C LEU A 9 -7.56 -34.60 -22.86
N PRO A 10 -6.41 -34.74 -22.18
CA PRO A 10 -6.31 -34.24 -20.82
C PRO A 10 -6.48 -32.73 -20.92
N TYR A 11 -7.68 -32.25 -20.59
CA TYR A 11 -7.83 -30.88 -20.12
C TYR A 11 -6.94 -30.78 -18.89
N ALA A 12 -5.70 -30.31 -19.10
CA ALA A 12 -4.97 -29.59 -18.09
C ALA A 12 -5.88 -28.43 -17.72
N ARG A 13 -6.75 -28.67 -16.74
CA ARG A 13 -7.55 -27.65 -16.09
C ARG A 13 -6.48 -26.77 -15.48
N THR A 14 -6.13 -25.66 -16.14
CA THR A 14 -5.37 -24.56 -15.54
C THR A 14 -6.19 -24.22 -14.31
N GLN A 15 -5.77 -24.75 -13.17
CA GLN A 15 -6.53 -24.65 -11.93
C GLN A 15 -6.33 -23.21 -11.51
N ARG A 16 -7.22 -22.34 -12.00
CA ARG A 16 -7.31 -20.94 -11.60
C ARG A 16 -7.13 -20.93 -10.09
N ALA A 17 -6.05 -20.30 -9.60
CA ALA A 17 -5.77 -20.28 -8.17
C ALA A 17 -7.07 -19.94 -7.43
N SER A 18 -7.40 -20.75 -6.42
CA SER A 18 -8.57 -20.50 -5.60
C SER A 18 -8.48 -19.07 -5.07
N TYR A 19 -9.60 -18.35 -5.02
CA TYR A 19 -9.67 -16.99 -4.46
C TYR A 19 -8.90 -16.89 -3.13
N GLY A 20 -9.05 -17.89 -2.25
CA GLY A 20 -8.35 -17.94 -0.98
C GLY A 20 -6.82 -17.97 -1.11
N ALA A 21 -6.28 -18.64 -2.14
CA ALA A 21 -4.85 -18.66 -2.42
C ALA A 21 -4.35 -17.27 -2.85
N ILE A 22 -4.99 -16.64 -3.84
CA ILE A 22 -4.64 -15.29 -4.32
C ILE A 22 -4.76 -14.27 -3.17
N LEU A 23 -5.79 -14.38 -2.35
CA LEU A 23 -6.00 -13.52 -1.18
C LEU A 23 -4.87 -13.70 -0.18
N SER A 24 -4.56 -14.93 0.20
CA SER A 24 -3.50 -15.23 1.17
C SER A 24 -2.13 -14.75 0.69
N GLN A 25 -1.81 -14.93 -0.60
CA GLN A 25 -0.56 -14.45 -1.19
C GLN A 25 -0.50 -12.93 -1.20
N THR A 26 -1.57 -12.26 -1.61
CA THR A 26 -1.64 -10.79 -1.63
C THR A 26 -1.49 -10.22 -0.22
N MET A 27 -2.22 -10.75 0.75
CA MET A 27 -2.16 -10.30 2.15
C MET A 27 -0.81 -10.60 2.79
N PHE A 28 -0.18 -11.73 2.44
CA PHE A 28 1.18 -12.04 2.88
C PHE A 28 2.19 -11.00 2.37
N LEU A 29 2.13 -10.65 1.07
CA LEU A 29 3.00 -9.61 0.52
C LEU A 29 2.77 -8.24 1.17
N VAL A 30 1.50 -7.86 1.41
CA VAL A 30 1.17 -6.62 2.13
C VAL A 30 1.74 -6.63 3.54
N ALA A 31 1.57 -7.72 4.28
CA ALA A 31 2.08 -7.86 5.65
C ALA A 31 3.62 -7.77 5.68
N VAL A 32 4.30 -8.45 4.76
CA VAL A 32 5.77 -8.36 4.64
C VAL A 32 6.20 -6.94 4.27
N ALA A 33 5.53 -6.28 3.33
CA ALA A 33 5.81 -4.88 2.97
C ALA A 33 5.63 -3.94 4.17
N ILE A 34 4.57 -4.10 4.98
CA ILE A 34 4.42 -3.36 6.23
C ILE A 34 5.57 -3.66 7.19
N GLY A 35 6.05 -4.90 7.27
CA GLY A 35 7.27 -5.24 8.01
C GLY A 35 8.50 -4.46 7.54
N PHE A 36 8.72 -4.35 6.24
CA PHE A 36 9.80 -3.53 5.67
C PHE A 36 9.61 -2.03 5.96
N LEU A 37 8.38 -1.53 5.93
CA LEU A 37 8.06 -0.16 6.33
C LEU A 37 8.41 0.10 7.79
N VAL A 38 8.05 -0.82 8.70
CA VAL A 38 8.35 -0.72 10.13
C VAL A 38 9.85 -0.80 10.39
N VAL A 39 10.56 -1.72 9.73
CA VAL A 39 12.02 -1.81 9.83
C VAL A 39 12.67 -0.53 9.30
N GLY A 40 12.21 -0.02 8.16
CA GLY A 40 12.68 1.23 7.59
C GLY A 40 12.44 2.41 8.53
N SER A 41 11.26 2.53 9.14
CA SER A 41 10.94 3.63 10.05
C SER A 41 11.72 3.56 11.35
N TYR A 42 11.94 2.37 11.89
CA TYR A 42 12.80 2.17 13.05
C TYR A 42 14.25 2.58 12.76
N VAL A 43 14.80 2.16 11.62
CA VAL A 43 16.16 2.55 11.20
C VAL A 43 16.24 4.05 10.91
N GLY A 44 15.23 4.62 10.25
CA GLY A 44 15.18 6.05 9.93
C GLY A 44 15.01 6.95 11.15
N ALA A 45 14.37 6.45 12.21
CA ALA A 45 14.21 7.17 13.48
C ALA A 45 15.53 7.31 14.25
N GLY A 46 16.55 6.49 13.97
CA GLY A 46 17.80 6.49 14.71
C GLY A 46 17.70 5.67 16.02
N PRO A 47 17.83 4.34 15.95
CA PRO A 47 17.66 3.50 17.13
C PRO A 47 18.87 3.60 18.07
N GLY A 48 18.62 3.80 19.37
CA GLY A 48 19.65 3.90 20.41
C GLY A 48 20.28 5.29 20.48
N ASP A 49 21.62 5.36 20.51
CA ASP A 49 22.37 6.63 20.49
C ASP A 49 22.59 7.17 19.06
N ALA A 50 22.05 6.49 18.04
CA ALA A 50 22.18 6.92 16.65
C ALA A 50 21.26 8.10 16.37
N GLU A 51 21.80 9.14 15.74
CA GLU A 51 20.99 10.27 15.30
C GLU A 51 19.96 9.83 14.24
N ALA A 52 18.77 10.41 14.32
CA ALA A 52 17.74 10.24 13.31
C ALA A 52 18.28 10.60 11.93
N LEU A 53 17.74 9.93 10.90
CA LEU A 53 18.18 10.16 9.52
C LEU A 53 18.04 11.64 9.17
N GLY A 54 19.12 12.26 8.72
CA GLY A 54 19.12 13.68 8.38
C GLY A 54 18.01 14.01 7.39
N ARG A 55 17.36 15.17 7.54
CA ARG A 55 16.18 15.58 6.76
C ARG A 55 16.36 15.38 5.25
N GLY A 56 17.55 15.69 4.71
CA GLY A 56 17.87 15.49 3.29
C GLY A 56 17.92 14.02 2.85
N ALA A 57 18.43 13.11 3.69
CA ALA A 57 18.45 11.68 3.40
C ALA A 57 17.05 11.08 3.44
N ALA A 58 16.24 11.46 4.43
CA ALA A 58 14.83 11.05 4.51
C ALA A 58 14.02 11.54 3.31
N MET A 59 14.24 12.79 2.87
CA MET A 59 13.68 13.32 1.62
C MET A 59 14.15 12.53 0.40
N GLY A 60 15.43 12.18 0.32
CA GLY A 60 15.96 11.35 -0.77
C GLY A 60 15.29 9.99 -0.84
N CYS A 61 15.12 9.31 0.29
CA CYS A 61 14.46 8.01 0.37
C CYS A 61 12.98 8.07 -0.06
N THR A 62 12.23 9.06 0.43
CA THR A 62 10.81 9.23 0.07
C THR A 62 10.63 9.55 -1.41
N ILE A 63 11.43 10.47 -1.96
CA ILE A 63 11.39 10.79 -3.39
C ILE A 63 11.74 9.54 -4.21
N ALA A 64 12.79 8.81 -3.84
CA ALA A 64 13.17 7.56 -4.52
C ALA A 64 12.03 6.52 -4.49
N ALA A 65 11.34 6.37 -3.36
CA ALA A 65 10.20 5.48 -3.22
C ALA A 65 9.02 5.88 -4.12
N VAL A 66 8.69 7.17 -4.16
CA VAL A 66 7.63 7.70 -5.05
C VAL A 66 8.01 7.47 -6.51
N VAL A 67 9.24 7.81 -6.91
CA VAL A 67 9.72 7.57 -8.29
C VAL A 67 9.64 6.09 -8.65
N LEU A 68 10.00 5.18 -7.73
CA LEU A 68 9.87 3.74 -7.93
C LEU A 68 8.41 3.28 -8.06
N LEU A 69 7.48 3.87 -7.29
CA LEU A 69 6.03 3.60 -7.45
C LEU A 69 5.52 4.05 -8.82
N PHE A 70 5.94 5.23 -9.29
CA PHE A 70 5.64 5.71 -10.64
C PHE A 70 6.23 4.76 -11.70
N ALA A 71 7.51 4.39 -11.56
CA ALA A 71 8.15 3.44 -12.45
C ALA A 71 7.37 2.11 -12.48
N GLN A 72 6.96 1.60 -11.32
CA GLN A 72 6.17 0.38 -11.22
C GLN A 72 4.79 0.52 -11.89
N ALA A 73 4.13 1.68 -11.79
CA ALA A 73 2.82 1.87 -12.40
C ALA A 73 2.85 1.83 -13.93
N PHE A 74 3.91 2.37 -14.54
CA PHE A 74 4.05 2.48 -15.99
C PHE A 74 4.85 1.34 -16.63
N ILE A 75 5.74 0.66 -15.89
CA ILE A 75 6.58 -0.43 -16.40
C ILE A 75 5.97 -1.77 -16.02
N GLY A 76 5.35 -2.44 -17.01
CA GLY A 76 4.66 -3.72 -16.80
C GLY A 76 5.52 -4.83 -16.20
N SER A 77 6.82 -4.89 -16.53
CA SER A 77 7.74 -5.90 -15.99
C SER A 77 8.07 -5.72 -14.50
N LEU A 78 7.84 -4.53 -13.95
CA LEU A 78 7.99 -4.26 -12.51
C LEU A 78 6.71 -4.56 -11.74
N ARG A 79 5.60 -4.95 -12.40
CA ARG A 79 4.32 -5.21 -11.74
C ARG A 79 4.08 -6.68 -11.44
N THR A 80 4.89 -7.57 -12.03
CA THR A 80 4.67 -9.01 -12.01
C THR A 80 5.91 -9.75 -11.48
N GLY A 81 5.66 -10.92 -10.88
CA GLY A 81 6.71 -11.85 -10.44
C GLY A 81 7.69 -11.27 -9.41
N GLY A 82 8.91 -11.83 -9.40
CA GLY A 82 9.96 -11.51 -8.41
C GLY A 82 10.44 -10.06 -8.43
N ALA A 83 10.51 -9.45 -9.61
CA ALA A 83 10.94 -8.07 -9.75
C ALA A 83 9.98 -7.10 -9.07
N GLY A 84 8.67 -7.28 -9.27
CA GLY A 84 7.69 -6.42 -8.60
C GLY A 84 7.62 -6.62 -7.09
N MET A 85 7.83 -7.86 -6.60
CA MET A 85 7.97 -8.09 -5.17
C MET A 85 9.16 -7.34 -4.57
N ALA A 86 10.32 -7.38 -5.26
CA ALA A 86 11.50 -6.65 -4.84
C ALA A 86 11.26 -5.12 -4.82
N VAL A 87 10.62 -4.57 -5.86
CA VAL A 87 10.28 -3.14 -5.90
C VAL A 87 9.32 -2.78 -4.77
N LEU A 88 8.28 -3.57 -4.51
CA LEU A 88 7.36 -3.35 -3.39
C LEU A 88 8.10 -3.26 -2.04
N PHE A 89 9.02 -4.19 -1.76
CA PHE A 89 9.75 -4.19 -0.49
C PHE A 89 10.77 -3.06 -0.39
N VAL A 90 11.45 -2.72 -1.49
CA VAL A 90 12.35 -1.56 -1.54
C VAL A 90 11.59 -0.27 -1.33
N VAL A 91 10.45 -0.09 -2.00
CA VAL A 91 9.56 1.06 -1.80
C VAL A 91 9.12 1.12 -0.34
N ALA A 92 8.67 0.01 0.24
CA ALA A 92 8.22 -0.01 1.62
C ALA A 92 9.34 0.38 2.60
N LEU A 93 10.54 -0.16 2.41
CA LEU A 93 11.71 0.20 3.20
C LEU A 93 12.07 1.68 3.07
N LEU A 94 12.09 2.22 1.84
CA LEU A 94 12.43 3.61 1.58
C LEU A 94 11.38 4.60 2.13
N LEU A 95 10.09 4.28 2.00
CA LEU A 95 9.03 5.05 2.67
C LEU A 95 9.19 4.98 4.19
N GLY A 96 9.55 3.82 4.74
CA GLY A 96 9.83 3.65 6.16
C GLY A 96 10.98 4.55 6.61
N LEU A 97 12.12 4.48 5.94
CA LEU A 97 13.30 5.33 6.23
C LEU A 97 12.95 6.82 6.19
N GLY A 98 12.09 7.21 5.25
CA GLY A 98 11.54 8.56 5.15
C GLY A 98 10.63 8.96 6.31
N LEU A 99 9.80 8.01 6.78
CA LEU A 99 8.85 8.20 7.86
C LEU A 99 9.54 8.29 9.24
N GLY A 100 10.68 7.62 9.40
CA GLY A 100 11.37 7.48 10.68
C GLY A 100 11.57 8.79 11.45
N PRO A 101 12.18 9.83 10.85
CA PRO A 101 12.35 11.13 11.52
C PRO A 101 11.04 11.81 11.92
N VAL A 102 9.95 11.56 11.19
CA VAL A 102 8.62 12.08 11.52
C VAL A 102 8.11 11.41 12.79
N LEU A 103 8.19 10.08 12.87
CA LEU A 103 7.77 9.35 14.07
C LEU A 103 8.62 9.73 15.28
N GLU A 104 9.92 9.96 15.07
CA GLU A 104 10.80 10.39 16.15
C GLU A 104 10.42 11.77 16.69
N SER A 105 9.94 12.68 15.85
CA SER A 105 9.42 13.97 16.33
C SER A 105 8.24 13.82 17.29
N PHE A 106 7.36 12.83 17.08
CA PHE A 106 6.27 12.51 18.01
C PHE A 106 6.80 11.88 19.31
N ASN A 107 7.82 11.01 19.24
CA ASN A 107 8.43 10.42 20.42
C ASN A 107 9.08 11.48 21.32
N VAL A 108 9.93 12.35 20.74
CA VAL A 108 10.66 13.40 21.48
C VAL A 108 9.70 14.45 22.06
N THR A 109 8.56 14.70 21.40
CA THR A 109 7.53 15.64 21.89
C THR A 109 6.59 14.98 22.93
N GLY A 110 6.82 13.70 23.30
CA GLY A 110 6.00 12.99 24.30
C GLY A 110 4.61 12.56 23.79
N GLN A 111 4.43 12.47 22.48
CA GLN A 111 3.16 12.17 21.79
C GLN A 111 3.17 10.77 21.14
N ALA A 112 3.95 9.82 21.65
CA ALA A 112 4.02 8.45 21.10
C ALA A 112 2.65 7.73 21.03
N ASP A 113 1.71 8.11 21.91
CA ASP A 113 0.33 7.61 21.90
C ASP A 113 -0.42 7.96 20.60
N VAL A 114 -0.09 9.09 19.96
CA VAL A 114 -0.69 9.53 18.69
C VAL A 114 -0.36 8.52 17.59
N VAL A 115 0.91 8.09 17.51
CA VAL A 115 1.38 7.11 16.52
C VAL A 115 0.68 5.77 16.70
N THR A 116 0.56 5.31 17.96
CA THR A 116 -0.10 4.05 18.28
C THR A 116 -1.60 4.11 17.95
N LYS A 117 -2.27 5.21 18.27
CA LYS A 117 -3.68 5.44 17.92
C LYS A 117 -3.86 5.46 16.40
N ALA A 118 -3.03 6.18 15.67
CA ALA A 118 -3.09 6.27 14.21
C ALA A 118 -2.90 4.90 13.53
N ALA A 119 -1.95 4.09 14.01
CA ALA A 119 -1.75 2.73 13.52
C ALA A 119 -2.97 1.84 13.82
N GLY A 120 -3.51 1.91 15.05
CA GLY A 120 -4.67 1.13 15.45
C GLY A 120 -5.94 1.48 14.65
N THR A 121 -6.23 2.77 14.46
CA THR A 121 -7.38 3.20 13.66
C THR A 121 -7.22 2.88 12.19
N THR A 122 -6.00 2.97 11.65
CA THR A 122 -5.71 2.51 10.28
C THR A 122 -6.04 1.04 10.11
N GLY A 123 -5.63 0.18 11.06
CA GLY A 123 -5.98 -1.24 11.05
C GLY A 123 -7.50 -1.47 11.02
N LEU A 124 -8.25 -0.73 11.85
CA LEU A 124 -9.73 -0.81 11.86
C LEU A 124 -10.34 -0.37 10.52
N VAL A 125 -9.88 0.73 9.94
CA VAL A 125 -10.37 1.23 8.64
C VAL A 125 -10.07 0.24 7.53
N VAL A 126 -8.86 -0.34 7.50
CA VAL A 126 -8.46 -1.33 6.50
C VAL A 126 -9.30 -2.60 6.61
N VAL A 127 -9.55 -3.10 7.82
CA VAL A 127 -10.42 -4.26 8.04
C VAL A 127 -11.86 -3.95 7.62
N ALA A 128 -12.40 -2.79 7.99
CA ALA A 128 -13.75 -2.37 7.60
C ALA A 128 -13.89 -2.22 6.07
N ALA A 129 -12.91 -1.60 5.43
CA ALA A 129 -12.87 -1.44 3.97
C ALA A 129 -12.70 -2.78 3.24
N GLY A 130 -11.82 -3.66 3.75
CA GLY A 130 -11.65 -5.00 3.22
C GLY A 130 -12.94 -5.82 3.32
N ALA A 131 -13.61 -5.79 4.47
CA ALA A 131 -14.93 -6.40 4.64
C ALA A 131 -15.96 -5.81 3.66
N GLY A 132 -16.01 -4.48 3.53
CA GLY A 132 -16.86 -3.81 2.54
C GLY A 132 -16.64 -4.30 1.11
N GLY A 133 -15.39 -4.43 0.68
CA GLY A 133 -15.04 -4.93 -0.66
C GLY A 133 -15.50 -6.38 -0.90
N THR A 134 -15.47 -7.22 0.13
CA THR A 134 -15.96 -8.61 0.03
C THR A 134 -17.49 -8.71 -0.03
N LEU A 135 -18.22 -7.75 0.54
CA LEU A 135 -19.68 -7.78 0.62
C LEU A 135 -20.37 -7.18 -0.61
N ILE A 136 -19.71 -6.29 -1.35
CA ILE A 136 -20.30 -5.64 -2.53
C ILE A 136 -20.42 -6.67 -3.67
N ALA A 137 -21.66 -6.90 -4.12
CA ALA A 137 -21.96 -7.81 -5.24
C ALA A 137 -21.67 -7.20 -6.62
N LYS A 138 -21.59 -5.88 -6.72
CA LYS A 138 -21.27 -5.18 -7.96
C LYS A 138 -19.80 -5.41 -8.31
N ASP A 139 -19.52 -5.60 -9.59
CA ASP A 139 -18.16 -5.63 -10.11
C ASP A 139 -17.59 -4.22 -10.23
N LEU A 140 -16.52 -3.93 -9.49
CA LEU A 140 -15.83 -2.63 -9.50
C LEU A 140 -14.51 -2.67 -10.30
N SER A 141 -14.25 -3.72 -11.07
CA SER A 141 -13.02 -3.86 -11.89
C SER A 141 -12.75 -2.67 -12.81
N GLY A 142 -13.80 -2.04 -13.36
CA GLY A 142 -13.67 -0.84 -14.19
C GLY A 142 -13.00 0.35 -13.48
N TRP A 143 -13.00 0.36 -12.14
CA TRP A 143 -12.38 1.42 -11.33
C TRP A 143 -10.92 1.15 -10.97
N MET A 144 -10.35 -0.01 -11.28
CA MET A 144 -9.00 -0.32 -10.83
C MET A 144 -7.90 0.56 -11.44
N LYS A 145 -7.98 0.83 -12.75
CA LYS A 145 -7.01 1.71 -13.42
C LYS A 145 -7.07 3.14 -12.89
N PRO A 146 -8.25 3.80 -12.85
CA PRO A 146 -8.32 5.17 -12.33
C PRO A 146 -7.95 5.23 -10.84
N ILE A 147 -8.42 4.29 -10.01
CA ILE A 147 -8.11 4.34 -8.57
C ILE A 147 -6.62 4.12 -8.29
N SER A 148 -5.94 3.25 -9.05
CA SER A 148 -4.50 3.03 -8.90
C SER A 148 -3.69 4.29 -9.22
N ILE A 149 -4.11 5.08 -10.21
CA ILE A 149 -3.45 6.35 -10.55
C ILE A 149 -3.76 7.40 -9.49
N ILE A 150 -5.02 7.51 -9.06
CA ILE A 150 -5.45 8.43 -8.02
C ILE A 150 -4.65 8.18 -6.73
N LEU A 151 -4.51 6.92 -6.32
CA LEU A 151 -3.73 6.55 -5.15
C LEU A 151 -2.25 6.91 -5.26
N LEU A 152 -1.68 6.72 -6.43
CA LEU A 152 -0.28 7.03 -6.67
C LEU A 152 -0.02 8.54 -6.64
N VAL A 153 -0.94 9.33 -7.19
CA VAL A 153 -0.94 10.79 -7.03
C VAL A 153 -1.16 11.16 -5.55
N ALA A 154 -2.09 10.50 -4.86
CA ALA A 154 -2.36 10.76 -3.45
C ALA A 154 -1.14 10.51 -2.57
N VAL A 155 -0.39 9.42 -2.79
CA VAL A 155 0.91 9.19 -2.12
C VAL A 155 1.86 10.34 -2.40
N ALA A 156 2.07 10.69 -3.67
CA ALA A 156 2.99 11.77 -4.03
C ALA A 156 2.62 13.10 -3.36
N VAL A 157 1.32 13.41 -3.29
CA VAL A 157 0.80 14.61 -2.62
C VAL A 157 1.00 14.52 -1.10
N SER A 158 0.61 13.43 -0.44
CA SER A 158 0.78 13.25 1.01
C SER A 158 2.24 13.38 1.44
N TRP A 159 3.15 12.72 0.72
CA TRP A 159 4.57 12.78 1.02
C TRP A 159 5.19 14.13 0.64
N GLY A 160 4.74 14.74 -0.47
CA GLY A 160 5.14 16.11 -0.82
C GLY A 160 4.74 17.11 0.27
N MET A 161 3.50 17.05 0.77
CA MET A 161 3.02 17.90 1.86
C MET A 161 3.87 17.74 3.12
N LEU A 162 4.21 16.50 3.48
CA LEU A 162 5.08 16.21 4.62
C LEU A 162 6.49 16.78 4.46
N ILE A 163 7.09 16.62 3.28
CA ILE A 163 8.47 17.04 2.99
C ILE A 163 8.59 18.58 2.97
N PHE A 164 7.67 19.23 2.26
CA PHE A 164 7.71 20.67 2.00
C PHE A 164 6.99 21.49 3.08
N GLY A 165 6.47 20.85 4.13
CA GLY A 165 5.76 21.54 5.22
C GLY A 165 4.42 22.14 4.79
N GLY A 166 3.84 21.63 3.71
CA GLY A 166 2.57 22.11 3.14
C GLY A 166 1.32 21.50 3.77
N GLY A 167 1.47 20.67 4.80
CA GLY A 167 0.36 19.97 5.46
C GLY A 167 -0.36 20.75 6.56
N GLY A 168 0.14 21.94 6.97
CA GLY A 168 -0.42 22.68 8.10
C GLY A 168 -1.69 23.47 7.78
N GLY A 169 -2.68 23.38 8.67
CA GLY A 169 -3.92 24.16 8.66
C GLY A 169 -5.08 23.50 7.90
N VAL A 170 -6.26 24.11 7.99
CA VAL A 170 -7.55 23.53 7.54
C VAL A 170 -7.52 22.98 6.10
N ALA A 171 -6.77 23.61 5.19
CA ALA A 171 -6.63 23.13 3.82
C ALA A 171 -5.82 21.82 3.72
N GLY A 172 -4.75 21.68 4.52
CA GLY A 172 -3.96 20.45 4.62
C GLY A 172 -4.76 19.31 5.23
N ASP A 173 -5.52 19.59 6.30
CA ASP A 173 -6.35 18.60 6.99
C ASP A 173 -7.44 18.04 6.07
N VAL A 174 -8.10 18.91 5.29
CA VAL A 174 -9.11 18.51 4.32
C VAL A 174 -8.51 17.65 3.22
N VAL A 175 -7.34 18.02 2.68
CA VAL A 175 -6.65 17.21 1.66
C VAL A 175 -6.26 15.86 2.22
N SER A 176 -5.69 15.83 3.42
CA SER A 176 -5.31 14.61 4.14
C SER A 176 -6.51 13.69 4.34
N LEU A 177 -7.65 14.23 4.78
CA LEU A 177 -8.89 13.48 4.98
C LEU A 177 -9.45 12.92 3.66
N VAL A 178 -9.43 13.70 2.58
CA VAL A 178 -9.85 13.24 1.25
C VAL A 178 -8.95 12.09 0.78
N ILE A 179 -7.63 12.20 0.96
CA ILE A 179 -6.69 11.14 0.60
C ILE A 179 -6.96 9.86 1.39
N GLY A 180 -7.19 9.95 2.70
CA GLY A 180 -7.54 8.80 3.53
C GLY A 180 -8.85 8.15 3.11
N ALA A 181 -9.89 8.95 2.82
CA ALA A 181 -11.18 8.45 2.36
C ALA A 181 -11.09 7.75 1.00
N VAL A 182 -10.38 8.35 0.04
CA VAL A 182 -10.11 7.74 -1.27
C VAL A 182 -9.31 6.44 -1.11
N SER A 183 -8.38 6.40 -0.16
CA SER A 183 -7.59 5.20 0.13
C SER A 183 -8.44 4.07 0.72
N ALA A 184 -9.39 4.38 1.60
CA ALA A 184 -10.35 3.40 2.10
C ALA A 184 -11.24 2.86 0.96
N VAL A 185 -11.73 3.73 0.07
CA VAL A 185 -12.49 3.31 -1.12
C VAL A 185 -11.66 2.43 -2.05
N ALA A 186 -10.37 2.73 -2.21
CA ALA A 186 -9.49 1.91 -3.02
C ALA A 186 -9.31 0.50 -2.44
N ILE A 187 -9.19 0.34 -1.12
CA ILE A 187 -9.15 -0.98 -0.47
C ILE A 187 -10.43 -1.76 -0.78
N VAL A 188 -11.60 -1.12 -0.69
CA VAL A 188 -12.89 -1.75 -1.07
C VAL A 188 -12.84 -2.27 -2.51
N ILE A 189 -12.35 -1.45 -3.45
CA ILE A 189 -12.22 -1.82 -4.87
C ILE A 189 -11.23 -2.98 -5.05
N TYR A 190 -10.08 -2.95 -4.38
CA TYR A 190 -9.07 -4.00 -4.48
C TYR A 190 -9.59 -5.34 -3.96
N PHE A 191 -10.28 -5.37 -2.81
CA PHE A 191 -10.86 -6.61 -2.29
C PHE A 191 -11.99 -7.14 -3.16
N ASN A 192 -12.80 -6.26 -3.75
CA ASN A 192 -13.83 -6.64 -4.71
C ASN A 192 -13.22 -7.27 -5.97
N PHE A 193 -12.18 -6.64 -6.55
CA PHE A 193 -11.48 -7.19 -7.70
C PHE A 193 -10.79 -8.52 -7.38
N LEU A 194 -10.15 -8.62 -6.21
CA LEU A 194 -9.51 -9.85 -5.74
C LEU A 194 -10.50 -11.01 -5.73
N ARG A 195 -11.74 -10.75 -5.31
CA ARG A 195 -12.82 -11.74 -5.27
C ARG A 195 -13.34 -12.14 -6.65
N LEU A 196 -13.50 -11.19 -7.56
CA LEU A 196 -14.27 -11.40 -8.79
C LEU A 196 -13.43 -11.70 -10.02
N GLN A 197 -12.22 -11.14 -10.12
CA GLN A 197 -11.46 -11.13 -11.38
C GLN A 197 -9.96 -11.42 -11.24
N ALA A 198 -9.38 -11.29 -10.05
CA ALA A 198 -7.93 -11.39 -9.91
C ALA A 198 -7.35 -12.73 -10.36
N THR A 199 -6.16 -12.64 -10.93
CA THR A 199 -5.33 -13.77 -11.35
C THR A 199 -4.01 -13.76 -10.59
N GLU A 200 -3.20 -14.82 -10.75
CA GLU A 200 -1.89 -14.92 -10.09
C GLU A 200 -0.94 -13.78 -10.48
N ASP A 201 -1.03 -13.29 -11.72
CA ASP A 201 -0.20 -12.18 -12.21
C ASP A 201 -0.54 -10.84 -11.55
N ASP A 202 -1.74 -10.69 -10.99
CA ASP A 202 -2.21 -9.45 -10.38
C ASP A 202 -1.77 -9.29 -8.91
N VAL A 203 -1.30 -10.38 -8.27
CA VAL A 203 -1.03 -10.44 -6.82
C VAL A 203 -0.11 -9.32 -6.35
N VAL A 204 1.00 -9.09 -7.05
CA VAL A 204 2.01 -8.10 -6.68
C VAL A 204 1.50 -6.67 -6.86
N TRP A 205 0.79 -6.43 -7.96
CA TRP A 205 0.21 -5.13 -8.23
C TRP A 205 -0.90 -4.77 -7.23
N LEU A 206 -1.77 -5.74 -6.89
CA LEU A 206 -2.79 -5.59 -5.86
C LEU A 206 -2.15 -5.33 -4.48
N ALA A 207 -1.12 -6.09 -4.13
CA ALA A 207 -0.40 -5.90 -2.87
C ALA A 207 0.21 -4.49 -2.78
N THR A 208 0.79 -3.98 -3.86
CA THR A 208 1.33 -2.62 -3.89
C THR A 208 0.23 -1.57 -3.71
N GLY A 209 -0.89 -1.70 -4.43
CA GLY A 209 -2.01 -0.76 -4.32
C GLY A 209 -2.61 -0.72 -2.92
N ILE A 210 -2.79 -1.89 -2.30
CA ILE A 210 -3.29 -2.01 -0.92
C ILE A 210 -2.28 -1.42 0.06
N PHE A 211 -1.00 -1.75 -0.06
CA PHE A 211 0.06 -1.19 0.79
C PHE A 211 0.08 0.34 0.74
N VAL A 212 0.04 0.91 -0.46
CA VAL A 212 -0.04 2.35 -0.69
C VAL A 212 -1.27 2.96 -0.01
N ALA A 213 -2.44 2.35 -0.17
CA ALA A 213 -3.66 2.83 0.48
C ALA A 213 -3.56 2.78 2.02
N VAL A 214 -2.98 1.71 2.58
CA VAL A 214 -2.75 1.58 4.02
C VAL A 214 -1.84 2.70 4.54
N VAL A 215 -0.72 2.97 3.85
CA VAL A 215 0.22 4.04 4.23
C VAL A 215 -0.47 5.40 4.17
N ASN A 216 -1.26 5.68 3.13
CA ASN A 216 -1.99 6.94 3.02
C ASN A 216 -2.98 7.11 4.18
N ILE A 217 -3.75 6.08 4.53
CA ILE A 217 -4.68 6.13 5.67
C ILE A 217 -3.91 6.39 6.97
N PHE A 218 -2.76 5.73 7.16
CA PHE A 218 -1.91 5.97 8.32
C PHE A 218 -1.43 7.41 8.40
N MET A 219 -0.94 7.97 7.30
CA MET A 219 -0.55 9.38 7.22
C MET A 219 -1.72 10.31 7.53
N THR A 220 -2.91 10.00 7.03
CA THR A 220 -4.13 10.76 7.34
C THR A 220 -4.46 10.74 8.82
N MET A 221 -4.41 9.57 9.45
CA MET A 221 -4.69 9.41 10.89
C MET A 221 -3.61 10.10 11.74
N LEU A 222 -2.34 10.05 11.32
CA LEU A 222 -1.25 10.78 11.98
C LEU A 222 -1.48 12.29 11.93
N ASN A 223 -1.92 12.84 10.79
CA ASN A 223 -2.23 14.27 10.68
C ASN A 223 -3.40 14.63 11.61
N ILE A 224 -4.51 13.91 11.50
CA ILE A 224 -5.74 14.17 12.26
C ILE A 224 -5.53 14.09 13.78
N PHE A 225 -4.67 13.19 14.26
CA PHE A 225 -4.40 13.03 15.70
C PHE A 225 -3.18 13.80 16.20
N GLY A 226 -2.33 14.29 15.29
CA GLY A 226 -1.11 15.03 15.60
C GLY A 226 -1.29 16.54 15.59
N ASP A 227 -2.36 17.04 14.96
CA ASP A 227 -2.84 18.44 15.06
C ASP A 227 -3.71 18.65 16.32
#